data_AF-A0AAN8WFP2-F1
#
_entry.id   AF-A0AAN8WFP2-F1
#
_cell.length_a   1.000
_cell.length_b   1.000
_cell.length_c   1.000
_cell.angle_alpha   90.00
_cell.angle_beta   90.00
_cell.angle_gamma   90.00
#
_symmetry.space_group_name_H-M   'P 1'
#
loop_
_entity.id
_entity.type
_entity.pdbx_description
1 polymer ?
#
loop_
_entity_poly.entity_id
_entity_poly.type
_entity_poly.pdbx_seq_one_letter_code
_entity_poly.pdbx_strand_id
1 'polypeptide(L)'
;CIFVESRSKGVLLCLFLLLQKPSINRSTILYYCFERIEYKYFGNCESLHHIFFTFLNTFVHDKSDKPVKRETWMLELPEDKPNFFGLGPRQFRKKTPMEKGDRSVWTDTPSDKEKKAQRDTNEGEEKEFNPESIAVKQRDDDLTARVDKYNKDKRSVPLIDLHIKKLKKKGEKSGPKERRPFSREEDLNVNKFDDAQKKSILKKAQQLNDRFSGGGKKFL
;
A
#
# COMPACT_ATOMS: atom_id res chain seq x y z
N CYS A 1 5.98 73.84 3.78
CA CYS A 1 5.41 72.47 3.84
C CYS A 1 4.09 72.29 3.08
N ILE A 2 3.87 72.88 1.89
CA ILE A 2 2.68 72.55 1.07
C ILE A 2 3.06 72.20 -0.39
N PHE A 3 4.31 72.45 -0.82
CA PHE A 3 4.74 72.20 -2.21
C PHE A 3 5.36 70.80 -2.46
N VAL A 4 5.58 69.99 -1.42
CA VAL A 4 6.18 68.64 -1.55
C VAL A 4 5.11 67.54 -1.67
N GLU A 5 3.89 67.83 -1.25
CA GLU A 5 2.86 66.80 -1.03
C GLU A 5 2.01 66.46 -2.26
N SER A 6 2.09 67.28 -3.32
CA SER A 6 1.42 66.99 -4.59
C SER A 6 2.25 66.13 -5.55
N ARG A 7 3.57 66.02 -5.36
CA ARG A 7 4.44 65.25 -6.26
C ARG A 7 4.62 63.78 -5.83
N SER A 8 4.54 63.47 -4.54
CA SER A 8 4.65 62.09 -4.02
C SER A 8 3.43 61.22 -4.40
N LYS A 9 2.22 61.80 -4.40
CA LYS A 9 0.97 61.12 -4.75
C LYS A 9 0.95 60.66 -6.21
N GLY A 10 1.52 61.47 -7.12
CA GLY A 10 1.63 61.12 -8.55
C GLY A 10 2.59 59.95 -8.82
N VAL A 11 3.68 59.82 -8.07
CA VAL A 11 4.66 58.73 -8.22
C VAL A 11 4.10 57.41 -7.70
N LEU A 12 3.39 57.44 -6.56
CA LEU A 12 2.69 56.28 -6.01
C LEU A 12 1.57 55.78 -6.92
N LEU A 13 0.81 56.70 -7.55
CA LEU A 13 -0.23 56.32 -8.52
C LEU A 13 0.36 55.67 -9.78
N CYS A 14 1.51 56.16 -10.26
CA CYS A 14 2.21 55.57 -11.41
C CYS A 14 2.75 54.17 -11.12
N LEU A 15 3.33 53.94 -9.94
CA LEU A 15 3.79 52.60 -9.51
C LEU A 15 2.63 51.62 -9.37
N PHE A 16 1.50 52.08 -8.81
CA PHE A 16 0.31 51.26 -8.66
C PHE A 16 -0.29 50.86 -10.02
N LEU A 17 -0.35 51.78 -10.98
CA LEU A 17 -0.83 51.50 -12.34
C LEU A 17 0.12 50.59 -13.14
N LEU A 18 1.43 50.66 -12.91
CA LEU A 18 2.41 49.76 -13.54
C LEU A 18 2.37 48.34 -12.96
N LEU A 19 2.03 48.17 -11.68
CA LEU A 19 1.88 46.86 -11.04
C LEU A 19 0.65 46.07 -11.52
N GLN A 20 -0.30 46.73 -12.19
CA GLN A 20 -1.55 46.11 -12.63
C GLN A 20 -1.48 45.49 -14.04
N LYS A 21 -0.35 45.64 -14.77
CA LYS A 21 -0.14 44.96 -16.06
C LYS A 21 0.53 43.59 -15.87
N PRO A 22 -0.03 42.50 -16.41
CA PRO A 22 0.36 41.12 -16.05
C PRO A 22 1.61 40.58 -16.75
N SER A 23 2.26 41.31 -17.66
CA SER A 23 3.26 40.74 -18.59
C SER A 23 4.69 41.24 -18.44
N ILE A 24 5.07 41.90 -17.34
CA ILE A 24 6.43 42.42 -17.17
C ILE A 24 6.98 41.97 -15.81
N ASN A 25 8.22 41.45 -15.81
CA ASN A 25 8.92 40.98 -14.61
C ASN A 25 8.99 42.11 -13.57
N ARG A 26 8.17 41.98 -12.51
CA ARG A 26 7.94 43.02 -11.50
C ARG A 26 9.18 43.34 -10.65
N SER A 27 10.13 42.41 -10.58
CA SER A 27 11.40 42.60 -9.87
C SER A 27 12.29 43.67 -10.49
N THR A 28 12.33 43.76 -11.83
CA THR A 28 13.20 44.72 -12.54
C THR A 28 12.65 46.14 -12.50
N ILE A 29 11.31 46.29 -12.51
CA ILE A 29 10.64 47.61 -12.42
C ILE A 29 10.81 48.20 -11.02
N LEU A 30 10.68 47.39 -9.96
CA LEU A 30 10.85 47.87 -8.59
C LEU A 30 12.30 48.31 -8.34
N TYR A 31 13.29 47.59 -8.88
CA TYR A 31 14.70 48.01 -8.81
C TYR A 31 14.94 49.36 -9.52
N TYR A 32 14.50 49.52 -10.77
CA TYR A 32 14.72 50.77 -11.53
C TYR A 32 13.96 51.98 -10.99
N CYS A 33 12.77 51.78 -10.41
CA CYS A 33 12.02 52.88 -9.80
C CYS A 33 12.64 53.32 -8.46
N PHE A 34 13.24 52.40 -7.69
CA PHE A 34 13.85 52.73 -6.40
C PHE A 34 15.22 53.41 -6.58
N GLU A 35 16.04 52.93 -7.52
CA GLU A 35 17.37 53.50 -7.80
C GLU A 35 17.31 54.97 -8.27
N ARG A 36 16.20 55.38 -8.89
CA ARG A 36 15.98 56.76 -9.36
C ARG A 36 15.34 57.69 -8.33
N ILE A 37 14.78 57.16 -7.25
CA ILE A 37 14.19 57.94 -6.14
C ILE A 37 15.23 58.23 -5.06
N GLU A 38 16.18 57.32 -4.81
CA GLU A 38 17.17 57.49 -3.76
C GLU A 38 18.20 58.60 -4.03
N TYR A 39 18.57 58.86 -5.29
CA TYR A 39 19.70 59.77 -5.57
C TYR A 39 19.42 61.28 -5.46
N LYS A 40 18.19 61.71 -5.15
CA LYS A 40 17.89 63.16 -5.12
C LYS A 40 17.18 63.69 -3.87
N TYR A 41 16.62 62.85 -2.99
CA TYR A 41 15.78 63.35 -1.91
C TYR A 41 15.92 62.70 -0.52
N PHE A 42 16.66 61.61 -0.34
CA PHE A 42 16.79 61.00 0.99
C PHE A 42 18.25 60.68 1.30
N GLY A 43 18.85 61.46 2.21
CA GLY A 43 20.08 61.08 2.87
C GLY A 43 19.85 59.90 3.82
N ASN A 44 20.86 59.02 3.90
CA ASN A 44 20.95 57.79 4.69
C ASN A 44 20.10 57.78 5.97
N CYS A 45 19.04 56.99 5.97
CA CYS A 45 18.38 56.54 7.20
C CYS A 45 18.25 55.01 7.18
N GLU A 46 19.08 54.34 7.97
CA GLU A 46 19.20 52.87 8.09
C GLU A 46 17.91 52.17 8.54
N SER A 47 16.90 52.91 8.99
CA SER A 47 15.63 52.38 9.49
C SER A 47 14.69 51.86 8.40
N LEU A 48 14.74 52.43 7.18
CA LEU A 48 13.85 52.01 6.09
C LEU A 48 14.26 50.67 5.49
N HIS A 49 15.56 50.36 5.47
CA HIS A 49 16.06 49.09 4.95
C HIS A 49 15.66 47.92 5.87
N HIS A 50 15.66 48.14 7.20
CA HIS A 50 15.20 47.14 8.16
C HIS A 50 13.69 46.89 8.07
N ILE A 51 12.88 47.93 7.89
CA ILE A 51 11.43 47.81 7.68
C ILE A 51 11.12 47.07 6.37
N PHE A 52 11.89 47.34 5.31
CA PHE A 52 11.73 46.65 4.04
C PHE A 52 12.15 45.18 4.11
N PHE A 53 13.25 44.87 4.80
CA PHE A 53 13.74 43.49 4.98
C PHE A 53 12.83 42.66 5.88
N THR A 54 12.20 43.28 6.90
CA THR A 54 11.18 42.61 7.72
C THR A 54 9.88 42.39 6.93
N PHE A 55 9.44 43.35 6.12
CA PHE A 55 8.27 43.19 5.26
C PHE A 55 8.46 42.13 4.16
N LEU A 56 9.67 42.01 3.60
CA LEU A 56 9.97 40.96 2.63
C LEU A 56 10.02 39.56 3.29
N ASN A 57 10.58 39.45 4.50
CA ASN A 57 10.66 38.18 5.22
C ASN A 57 9.30 37.66 5.71
N THR A 58 8.37 38.56 6.08
CA THR A 58 7.00 38.18 6.46
C THR A 58 6.18 37.72 5.25
N PHE A 59 6.38 38.30 4.07
CA PHE A 59 5.66 37.90 2.85
C PHE A 59 6.16 36.57 2.25
N VAL A 60 7.40 36.16 2.55
CA VAL A 60 7.99 34.89 2.04
C VAL A 60 7.54 33.65 2.84
N HIS A 61 7.00 33.82 4.05
CA HIS A 61 6.59 32.70 4.91
C HIS A 61 5.18 32.11 4.64
N ASP A 62 4.41 32.66 3.71
CA ASP A 62 3.07 32.14 3.41
C ASP A 62 3.04 30.89 2.49
N LYS A 63 4.21 30.32 2.14
CA LYS A 63 4.30 29.06 1.39
C LYS A 63 4.60 27.86 2.29
N SER A 64 3.66 27.59 3.20
CA SER A 64 3.39 26.29 3.84
C SER A 64 4.57 25.31 4.06
N ASP A 65 5.18 25.35 5.24
CA ASP A 65 6.05 24.30 5.78
C ASP A 65 5.27 23.03 6.22
N LYS A 66 4.33 22.55 5.39
CA LYS A 66 3.69 21.25 5.60
C LYS A 66 4.57 20.21 4.92
N PRO A 67 4.99 19.12 5.61
CA PRO A 67 5.72 18.06 4.94
C PRO A 67 4.89 17.57 3.75
N VAL A 68 5.55 17.22 2.64
CA VAL A 68 4.89 16.72 1.42
C VAL A 68 4.07 15.49 1.78
N LYS A 69 2.77 15.70 2.02
CA LYS A 69 1.80 14.63 2.27
C LYS A 69 1.31 14.15 0.91
N ARG A 70 1.17 12.84 0.77
CA ARG A 70 0.54 12.27 -0.42
C ARG A 70 -0.90 12.76 -0.50
N GLU A 71 -1.32 13.05 -1.72
CA GLU A 71 -2.68 13.50 -2.02
C GLU A 71 -3.70 12.45 -1.56
N THR A 72 -4.88 12.91 -1.15
CA THR A 72 -5.89 12.06 -0.49
C THR A 72 -6.37 10.91 -1.36
N TRP A 73 -6.51 11.11 -2.68
CA TRP A 73 -6.84 10.03 -3.63
C TRP A 73 -5.78 8.93 -3.76
N MET A 74 -4.56 9.15 -3.25
CA MET A 74 -3.50 8.14 -3.18
C MET A 74 -3.46 7.39 -1.85
N LEU A 75 -4.14 7.89 -0.81
CA LEU A 75 -4.13 7.30 0.54
C LEU A 75 -5.49 6.73 0.91
N GLU A 76 -6.56 7.37 0.46
CA GLU A 76 -7.94 7.01 0.77
C GLU A 76 -8.53 6.24 -0.41
N LEU A 77 -9.20 5.14 -0.10
CA LEU A 77 -9.92 4.39 -1.10
C LEU A 77 -11.04 5.27 -1.67
N PRO A 78 -11.22 5.32 -3.01
CA PRO A 78 -12.37 5.98 -3.59
C PRO A 78 -13.66 5.52 -2.93
N GLU A 79 -14.58 6.45 -2.75
CA GLU A 79 -15.90 6.15 -2.21
C GLU A 79 -16.54 5.01 -3.00
N ASP A 80 -17.19 4.08 -2.29
CA ASP A 80 -17.94 3.01 -2.92
C ASP A 80 -19.17 3.61 -3.61
N LYS A 81 -18.99 4.00 -4.87
CA LYS A 81 -20.09 4.41 -5.75
C LYS A 81 -20.58 3.14 -6.46
N PRO A 82 -21.70 2.52 -6.03
CA PRO A 82 -22.14 1.23 -6.55
C PRO A 82 -22.45 1.24 -8.06
N ASN A 83 -22.62 2.44 -8.64
CA ASN A 83 -23.06 2.64 -10.03
C ASN A 83 -22.10 3.54 -10.84
N PHE A 84 -20.78 3.50 -10.60
CA PHE A 84 -19.85 4.38 -11.31
C PHE A 84 -19.74 4.09 -12.83
N PHE A 85 -20.06 2.87 -13.28
CA PHE A 85 -20.07 2.52 -14.70
C PHE A 85 -21.49 2.22 -15.15
N GLY A 86 -22.08 3.19 -15.86
CA GLY A 86 -23.46 3.17 -16.39
C GLY A 86 -23.73 2.16 -17.50
N LEU A 87 -23.11 0.98 -17.44
CA LEU A 87 -23.23 -0.12 -18.41
C LEU A 87 -23.86 -1.37 -17.76
N GLY A 88 -24.58 -1.21 -16.66
CA GLY A 88 -25.30 -2.30 -15.99
C GLY A 88 -26.77 -2.45 -16.46
N PRO A 89 -27.36 -3.65 -16.34
CA PRO A 89 -28.80 -3.83 -16.47
C PRO A 89 -29.56 -2.92 -15.49
N ARG A 90 -30.54 -2.16 -16.00
CA ARG A 90 -31.32 -1.14 -15.25
C ARG A 90 -32.41 -1.75 -14.37
N GLN A 91 -32.14 -2.85 -13.68
CA GLN A 91 -33.10 -3.50 -12.78
C GLN A 91 -32.49 -3.70 -11.38
N PHE A 92 -33.33 -3.55 -10.36
CA PHE A 92 -32.93 -3.67 -8.97
C PHE A 92 -32.45 -5.09 -8.62
N ARG A 93 -31.40 -5.17 -7.79
CA ARG A 93 -30.97 -6.43 -7.16
C ARG A 93 -32.10 -6.92 -6.27
N LYS A 94 -32.62 -8.13 -6.49
CA LYS A 94 -33.75 -8.72 -5.73
C LYS A 94 -33.39 -9.21 -4.32
N LYS A 95 -32.15 -9.01 -3.89
CA LYS A 95 -31.67 -9.33 -2.53
C LYS A 95 -31.10 -8.05 -1.93
N THR A 96 -31.28 -7.87 -0.63
CA THR A 96 -30.73 -6.73 0.12
C THR A 96 -29.22 -6.63 -0.14
N PRO A 97 -28.71 -5.45 -0.52
CA PRO A 97 -27.27 -5.22 -0.48
C PRO A 97 -26.84 -5.47 0.97
N MET A 98 -26.02 -6.50 1.21
CA MET A 98 -25.33 -6.59 2.48
C MET A 98 -24.58 -5.28 2.68
N GLU A 99 -24.65 -4.71 3.88
CA GLU A 99 -23.77 -3.61 4.24
C GLU A 99 -22.34 -4.07 3.95
N LYS A 100 -21.75 -3.48 2.92
CA LYS A 100 -20.33 -3.65 2.66
C LYS A 100 -19.66 -2.87 3.76
N GLY A 101 -19.37 -3.56 4.86
CA GLY A 101 -18.59 -3.02 5.97
C GLY A 101 -17.23 -2.51 5.49
N ASP A 102 -16.40 -2.08 6.42
CA ASP A 102 -15.18 -1.37 6.10
C ASP A 102 -14.26 -2.12 5.13
N ARG A 103 -14.08 -1.52 3.96
CA ARG A 103 -13.18 -2.00 2.90
C ARG A 103 -11.74 -1.50 3.08
N SER A 104 -11.51 -0.64 4.09
CA SER A 104 -10.20 -0.04 4.38
C SER A 104 -9.20 -1.02 4.99
N VAL A 105 -9.63 -2.22 5.38
CA VAL A 105 -8.80 -3.21 6.12
C VAL A 105 -7.48 -3.53 5.43
N TRP A 106 -7.42 -3.47 4.09
CA TRP A 106 -6.21 -3.73 3.31
C TRP A 106 -5.37 -2.48 3.02
N THR A 107 -5.94 -1.28 3.11
CA THR A 107 -5.26 0.00 2.84
C THR A 107 -4.68 0.66 4.10
N ASP A 108 -5.13 0.23 5.28
CA ASP A 108 -4.76 0.85 6.55
C ASP A 108 -3.30 0.55 6.92
N THR A 109 -2.55 1.61 7.28
CA THR A 109 -1.21 1.44 7.85
C THR A 109 -1.32 0.89 9.29
N PRO A 110 -0.27 0.24 9.84
CA PRO A 110 -0.32 -0.27 11.21
C PRO A 110 -0.74 0.77 12.27
N SER A 111 -0.29 2.03 12.10
CA SER A 111 -0.69 3.13 12.99
C SER A 111 -2.16 3.52 12.82
N ASP A 112 -2.70 3.46 11.60
CA ASP A 112 -4.11 3.77 11.34
C ASP A 112 -5.01 2.67 11.87
N LYS A 113 -4.57 1.41 11.79
CA LYS A 113 -5.27 0.25 12.37
C LYS A 113 -5.39 0.36 13.89
N GLU A 114 -4.32 0.79 14.58
CA GLU A 114 -4.35 1.02 16.03
C GLU A 114 -5.28 2.16 16.42
N LYS A 115 -5.24 3.29 15.70
CA LYS A 115 -6.16 4.42 15.93
C LYS A 115 -7.61 4.03 15.67
N LYS A 116 -7.86 3.21 14.65
CA LYS A 116 -9.19 2.69 14.34
C LYS A 116 -9.70 1.76 15.43
N ALA A 117 -8.88 0.81 15.88
CA ALA A 117 -9.23 -0.06 17.00
C ALA A 117 -9.55 0.73 18.28
N GLN A 118 -8.80 1.81 18.57
CA GLN A 118 -9.08 2.71 19.69
C GLN A 118 -10.41 3.47 19.54
N ARG A 119 -10.78 3.87 18.32
CA ARG A 119 -12.09 4.47 18.03
C ARG A 119 -13.21 3.45 18.18
N ASP A 120 -13.05 2.27 17.61
CA ASP A 120 -14.04 1.18 17.69
C ASP A 120 -14.28 0.74 19.14
N THR A 121 -13.26 0.81 20.02
CA THR A 121 -13.43 0.54 21.45
C THR A 121 -14.12 1.66 22.22
N ASN A 122 -13.99 2.91 21.79
CA ASN A 122 -14.58 4.08 22.45
C ASN A 122 -16.00 4.37 21.95
N GLU A 123 -16.29 4.10 20.68
CA GLU A 123 -17.60 4.12 20.05
C GLU A 123 -18.34 2.79 20.28
N GLY A 124 -17.99 2.10 21.38
CA GLY A 124 -18.42 0.76 21.71
C GLY A 124 -19.92 0.56 21.49
N GLU A 125 -20.22 -0.12 20.38
CA GLU A 125 -21.37 -0.97 20.16
C GLU A 125 -22.62 -0.61 20.98
N GLU A 126 -23.33 0.45 20.59
CA GLU A 126 -24.79 0.42 20.66
C GLU A 126 -25.30 -0.60 19.62
N LYS A 127 -24.91 -1.88 19.78
CA LYS A 127 -25.60 -2.97 19.09
C LYS A 127 -26.96 -3.03 19.74
N GLU A 128 -27.93 -2.39 19.10
CA GLU A 128 -29.35 -2.52 19.44
C GLU A 128 -29.62 -4.00 19.73
N PHE A 129 -30.11 -4.27 20.94
CA PHE A 129 -30.42 -5.63 21.39
C PHE A 129 -31.57 -6.16 20.53
N ASN A 130 -31.24 -6.77 19.40
CA ASN A 130 -32.21 -7.42 18.55
C ASN A 130 -32.36 -8.87 19.03
N PRO A 131 -33.52 -9.27 19.60
CA PRO A 131 -33.73 -10.64 20.08
C PRO A 131 -33.57 -11.68 18.95
N GLU A 132 -33.82 -11.31 17.70
CA GLU A 132 -33.60 -12.17 16.55
C GLU A 132 -32.11 -12.45 16.32
N SER A 133 -31.23 -11.49 16.63
CA SER A 133 -29.77 -11.68 16.54
C SER A 133 -29.26 -12.70 17.56
N ILE A 134 -29.89 -12.79 18.73
CA ILE A 134 -29.52 -13.76 19.77
C ILE A 134 -29.96 -15.17 19.36
N ALA A 135 -31.17 -15.30 18.81
CA ALA A 135 -31.64 -16.56 18.26
C ALA A 135 -30.76 -17.04 17.09
N VAL A 136 -30.27 -16.12 16.25
CA VAL A 136 -29.30 -16.44 15.18
C VAL A 136 -27.98 -16.95 15.77
N LYS A 137 -27.42 -16.25 16.76
CA LYS A 137 -26.18 -16.68 17.44
C LYS A 137 -26.31 -18.07 18.05
N GLN A 138 -27.39 -18.34 18.79
CA GLN A 138 -27.64 -19.65 19.38
C GLN A 138 -27.70 -20.76 18.33
N ARG A 139 -28.40 -20.51 17.20
CA ARG A 139 -28.43 -21.47 16.09
C ARG A 139 -27.05 -21.70 15.47
N ASP A 140 -26.27 -20.65 15.30
CA ASP A 140 -24.92 -20.75 14.71
C ASP A 140 -23.98 -21.50 15.68
N ASP A 141 -24.08 -21.26 16.98
CA ASP A 141 -23.35 -21.99 18.03
C ASP A 141 -23.71 -23.48 18.01
N ASP A 142 -25.00 -23.83 17.88
CA ASP A 142 -25.44 -25.22 17.77
C ASP A 142 -24.91 -25.91 16.51
N LEU A 143 -24.93 -25.20 15.37
CA LEU A 143 -24.39 -25.70 14.11
C LEU A 143 -22.88 -25.92 14.19
N THR A 144 -22.13 -24.99 14.77
CA THR A 144 -20.67 -25.11 14.94
C THR A 144 -20.34 -26.29 15.85
N ALA A 145 -21.04 -26.44 16.99
CA ALA A 145 -20.86 -27.57 17.90
C ALA A 145 -21.17 -28.91 17.21
N ARG A 146 -22.19 -28.97 16.35
CA ARG A 146 -22.53 -30.19 15.59
C ARG A 146 -21.47 -30.53 14.55
N VAL A 147 -20.96 -29.53 13.83
CA VAL A 147 -19.87 -29.69 12.86
C VAL A 147 -18.58 -30.13 13.56
N ASP A 148 -18.28 -29.57 14.73
CA ASP A 148 -17.10 -29.95 15.51
C ASP A 148 -17.18 -31.38 16.01
N LYS A 149 -18.34 -31.83 16.51
CA LYS A 149 -18.56 -33.23 16.88
C LYS A 149 -18.33 -34.15 15.68
N TYR A 150 -18.93 -33.84 14.53
CA TYR A 150 -18.75 -34.62 13.31
C TYR A 150 -17.29 -34.66 12.85
N ASN A 151 -16.60 -33.51 12.88
CA ASN A 151 -15.20 -33.40 12.49
C ASN A 151 -14.30 -34.23 13.42
N LYS A 152 -14.57 -34.26 14.72
CA LYS A 152 -13.81 -35.08 15.68
C LYS A 152 -14.00 -36.58 15.43
N ASP A 153 -15.21 -37.01 15.10
CA ASP A 153 -15.55 -38.44 14.99
C ASP A 153 -15.23 -39.04 13.61
N LYS A 154 -15.41 -38.27 12.52
CA LYS A 154 -15.38 -38.78 11.15
C LYS A 154 -14.29 -38.17 10.28
N ARG A 155 -13.71 -37.02 10.64
CA ARG A 155 -12.70 -36.36 9.80
C ARG A 155 -11.31 -36.89 10.11
N SER A 156 -10.53 -37.13 9.06
CA SER A 156 -9.09 -37.36 9.19
C SER A 156 -8.41 -36.11 9.77
N VAL A 157 -7.27 -36.32 10.45
CA VAL A 157 -6.41 -35.25 10.98
C VAL A 157 -6.22 -34.14 9.92
N PRO A 158 -6.41 -32.85 10.27
CA PRO A 158 -6.32 -31.77 9.30
C PRO A 158 -4.91 -31.67 8.72
N LEU A 159 -4.80 -31.20 7.48
CA LEU A 159 -3.52 -31.13 6.77
C LEU A 159 -2.46 -30.33 7.53
N ILE A 160 -2.87 -29.27 8.23
CA ILE A 160 -1.98 -28.44 9.04
C ILE A 160 -1.36 -29.26 10.17
N ASP A 161 -2.15 -30.06 10.89
CA ASP A 161 -1.69 -30.92 11.97
C ASP A 161 -0.83 -32.06 11.44
N LEU A 162 -1.17 -32.61 10.27
CA LEU A 162 -0.31 -33.59 9.60
C LEU A 162 1.05 -33.00 9.26
N HIS A 163 1.08 -31.75 8.76
CA HIS A 163 2.31 -31.04 8.46
C HIS A 163 3.13 -30.79 9.73
N ILE A 164 2.50 -30.28 10.80
CA ILE A 164 3.16 -30.05 12.10
C ILE A 164 3.70 -31.36 12.67
N LYS A 165 2.91 -32.44 12.66
CA LYS A 165 3.36 -33.79 13.08
C LYS A 165 4.54 -34.28 12.23
N LYS A 166 4.54 -34.02 10.92
CA LYS A 166 5.63 -34.38 10.00
C LYS A 166 6.89 -33.57 10.27
N LEU A 167 6.77 -32.29 10.57
CA LEU A 167 7.90 -31.43 10.97
C LEU A 167 8.50 -31.91 12.30
N LYS A 168 7.67 -32.17 13.32
CA LYS A 168 8.13 -32.70 14.61
C LYS A 168 8.87 -34.03 14.44
N LYS A 169 8.27 -35.00 13.73
CA LYS A 169 8.93 -36.30 13.44
C LYS A 169 10.22 -36.18 12.64
N LYS A 170 10.33 -35.20 11.74
CA LYS A 170 11.57 -34.95 11.00
C LYS A 170 12.64 -34.32 11.90
N GLY A 171 12.28 -33.36 12.76
CA GLY A 171 13.18 -32.76 13.73
C GLY A 171 13.66 -33.70 14.83
N GLU A 172 12.87 -34.73 15.18
CA GLU A 172 13.29 -35.78 16.12
C GLU A 172 14.27 -36.79 15.49
N LYS A 173 14.10 -37.11 14.20
CA LYS A 173 14.93 -38.10 13.49
C LYS A 173 16.24 -37.53 12.93
N SER A 174 16.24 -36.25 12.59
CA SER A 174 17.43 -35.51 12.25
C SER A 174 17.47 -34.32 13.19
N GLY A 175 18.49 -34.26 14.07
CA GLY A 175 18.72 -33.11 14.94
C GLY A 175 18.80 -31.79 14.16
N PRO A 176 18.97 -30.64 14.83
CA PRO A 176 18.89 -29.31 14.20
C PRO A 176 19.74 -29.23 12.94
N LYS A 177 19.10 -29.37 11.77
CA LYS A 177 19.80 -29.33 10.49
C LYS A 177 19.95 -27.88 10.11
N GLU A 178 21.14 -27.34 10.34
CA GLU A 178 21.51 -26.03 9.82
C GLU A 178 21.29 -26.00 8.30
N ARG A 179 20.86 -24.83 7.79
CA ARG A 179 20.60 -24.65 6.37
C ARG A 179 21.93 -24.73 5.61
N ARG A 180 22.24 -25.92 5.11
CA ARG A 180 23.38 -26.18 4.22
C ARG A 180 23.15 -25.46 2.87
N PRO A 181 24.19 -24.89 2.25
CA PRO A 181 24.11 -24.38 0.87
C PRO A 181 23.76 -25.51 -0.10
N PHE A 182 23.03 -25.16 -1.16
CA PHE A 182 22.65 -26.10 -2.22
C PHE A 182 23.89 -26.72 -2.86
N SER A 183 23.96 -28.04 -2.89
CA SER A 183 25.02 -28.79 -3.59
C SER A 183 24.39 -29.59 -4.72
N ARG A 184 24.83 -29.36 -5.95
CA ARG A 184 24.36 -30.12 -7.13
C ARG A 184 24.45 -31.62 -6.89
N GLU A 185 25.55 -32.09 -6.31
CA GLU A 185 25.73 -33.53 -6.12
C GLU A 185 24.74 -34.11 -5.12
N GLU A 186 24.40 -33.42 -4.03
CA GLU A 186 23.50 -34.00 -3.00
C GLU A 186 22.03 -33.67 -3.21
N ASP A 187 21.73 -32.48 -3.71
CA ASP A 187 20.36 -31.97 -3.83
C ASP A 187 19.77 -32.22 -5.23
N LEU A 188 20.62 -32.45 -6.24
CA LEU A 188 20.18 -32.78 -7.59
C LEU A 188 20.42 -34.28 -7.84
N ASN A 189 19.37 -35.08 -7.67
CA ASN A 189 19.37 -36.51 -8.03
C ASN A 189 19.29 -36.74 -9.55
N VAL A 190 20.14 -36.04 -10.33
CA VAL A 190 20.24 -36.26 -11.78
C VAL A 190 21.28 -37.35 -12.01
N ASN A 191 20.82 -38.46 -12.60
CA ASN A 191 21.63 -39.57 -13.10
C ASN A 191 22.41 -40.41 -12.06
N LYS A 192 22.04 -40.34 -10.77
CA LYS A 192 22.52 -41.28 -9.75
C LYS A 192 21.81 -42.62 -9.87
N PHE A 193 22.11 -43.36 -10.92
CA PHE A 193 21.75 -44.77 -10.96
C PHE A 193 22.52 -45.47 -9.85
N ASP A 194 21.81 -46.17 -8.97
CA ASP A 194 22.43 -47.09 -8.01
C ASP A 194 23.26 -48.13 -8.79
N ASP A 195 24.33 -48.67 -8.21
CA ASP A 195 25.21 -49.61 -8.92
C ASP A 195 24.45 -50.88 -9.32
N ALA A 196 23.42 -51.26 -8.55
CA ALA A 196 22.46 -52.29 -8.94
C ALA A 196 21.64 -51.89 -10.19
N GLN A 197 21.16 -50.64 -10.25
CA GLN A 197 20.43 -50.11 -11.40
C GLN A 197 21.31 -50.02 -12.64
N LYS A 198 22.56 -49.53 -12.52
CA LYS A 198 23.56 -49.53 -13.61
C LYS A 198 23.80 -50.93 -14.15
N LYS A 199 24.02 -51.91 -13.27
CA LYS A 199 24.19 -53.33 -13.66
C LYS A 199 22.96 -53.88 -14.37
N SER A 200 21.76 -53.50 -13.94
CA SER A 200 20.52 -53.92 -14.61
C SER A 200 20.37 -53.30 -16.01
N ILE A 201 20.75 -52.03 -16.18
CA ILE A 201 20.72 -51.33 -17.47
C ILE A 201 21.76 -51.95 -18.41
N LEU A 202 22.97 -52.19 -17.92
CA LEU A 202 24.03 -52.86 -18.68
C LEU A 202 23.62 -54.27 -19.12
N LYS A 203 23.02 -55.07 -18.22
CA LYS A 203 22.49 -56.40 -18.57
C LYS A 203 21.37 -56.32 -19.62
N LYS A 204 20.44 -55.37 -19.48
CA LYS A 204 19.37 -55.14 -20.47
C LYS A 204 19.94 -54.74 -21.83
N ALA A 205 20.98 -53.91 -21.85
CA ALA A 205 21.66 -53.46 -23.07
C ALA A 205 22.40 -54.60 -23.78
N GLN A 206 23.13 -55.44 -23.04
CA GLN A 206 23.80 -56.63 -23.59
C GLN A 206 22.82 -57.57 -24.29
N GLN A 207 21.63 -57.73 -23.72
CA GLN A 207 20.62 -58.62 -24.27
C GLN A 207 19.89 -58.05 -25.50
N LEU A 208 20.07 -56.76 -25.87
CA LEU A 208 19.37 -56.10 -26.99
C LEU A 208 19.63 -56.78 -28.33
N ASN A 209 20.88 -57.19 -28.59
CA ASN A 209 21.24 -57.88 -29.84
C ASN A 209 20.44 -59.16 -30.04
N ASP A 210 20.15 -59.90 -28.97
CA ASP A 210 19.35 -61.12 -29.00
C ASP A 210 17.84 -60.86 -28.82
N ARG A 211 17.39 -59.63 -28.50
CA ARG A 211 15.95 -59.29 -28.55
C ARG A 211 15.46 -58.92 -29.93
N PHE A 212 16.35 -58.38 -30.75
CA PHE A 212 16.01 -57.87 -32.07
C PHE A 212 16.64 -58.69 -33.20
N SER A 213 17.37 -59.77 -32.90
CA SER A 213 17.72 -60.76 -33.92
C SER A 213 16.44 -61.35 -34.50
N GLY A 214 16.27 -61.18 -35.81
CA GLY A 214 15.07 -61.55 -36.55
C GLY A 214 14.91 -63.07 -36.63
N GLY A 215 14.38 -63.68 -35.59
CA GLY A 215 14.11 -65.11 -35.60
C GLY A 215 13.71 -65.66 -34.23
N GLY A 216 12.40 -65.84 -34.01
CA GLY A 216 11.89 -66.69 -32.93
C GLY A 216 11.51 -65.96 -31.65
N LYS A 217 10.33 -65.31 -31.68
CA LYS A 217 9.40 -65.01 -30.58
C LYS A 217 9.91 -65.25 -29.14
N LYS A 218 9.89 -64.21 -28.30
CA LYS A 218 10.11 -64.34 -26.85
C LYS A 218 9.16 -63.55 -25.94
N PHE A 219 8.01 -63.13 -26.46
CA PHE A 219 7.01 -62.41 -25.66
C PHE A 219 5.92 -63.38 -25.19
N LEU A 220 6.02 -63.78 -23.93
CA LEU A 220 4.96 -64.00 -22.94
C LEU A 220 5.60 -63.82 -21.56
#